data_AF-D3V137-F1
#
_entry.id   AF-D3V137-F1
#
_cell.length_a   1.000
_cell.length_b   1.000
_cell.length_c   1.000
_cell.angle_alpha   90.00
_cell.angle_beta   90.00
_cell.angle_gamma   90.00
#
_symmetry.space_group_name_H-M   'P 1'
#
loop_
_entity.id
_entity.type
_entity.pdbx_description
1 polymer ?
#
loop_
_entity_poly.entity_id
_entity_poly.type
_entity_poly.pdbx_seq_one_letter_code
_entity_poly.pdbx_strand_id
1 'polypeptide(L)'
;MVYFDESGLAASPPVQYGWSPRGKSHETEPQNYCRRSVLGALNDTDNSLFYQTVSGHITRANVIDFLAQVAKQGDHCLTFLVLDNARIHLGIETKIKVEWLREHNMFLLYLPAYSPELNLIEIVWKQAKYHWRRFITWTKETMEEEPNTLLGGYGNKFAINFS
;
A
#
# COMPACT_ATOMS: atom_id res chain seq x y z
N MET A 1 -11.85 -8.68 6.43
CA MET A 1 -10.47 -9.20 6.22
C MET A 1 -9.55 -8.01 6.07
N VAL A 2 -8.26 -8.15 6.37
CA VAL A 2 -7.28 -7.07 6.16
C VAL A 2 -6.24 -7.53 5.15
N TYR A 3 -6.11 -6.82 4.03
CA TYR A 3 -5.19 -7.14 2.94
C TYR A 3 -3.93 -6.29 3.06
N PHE A 4 -2.78 -6.93 3.21
CA PHE A 4 -1.48 -6.28 3.37
C PHE A 4 -0.62 -6.44 2.12
N ASP A 5 0.06 -5.36 1.75
CA ASP A 5 1.03 -5.34 0.65
C ASP A 5 1.93 -4.10 0.72
N GLU A 6 3.00 -4.12 -0.07
CA GLU A 6 3.87 -2.98 -0.27
C GLU A 6 3.94 -2.49 -1.70
N SER A 7 3.93 -1.18 -1.83
CA SER A 7 3.95 -0.52 -3.11
C SER A 7 4.87 0.67 -3.08
N GLY A 8 5.78 0.75 -4.04
CA GLY A 8 6.63 1.93 -4.16
C GLY A 8 6.06 2.94 -5.15
N LEU A 9 6.07 4.20 -4.73
CA LEU A 9 5.67 5.38 -5.49
C LEU A 9 6.91 6.13 -5.97
N ALA A 10 7.03 6.30 -7.28
CA ALA A 10 8.12 7.04 -7.91
C ALA A 10 7.78 8.54 -8.02
N ALA A 11 8.83 9.36 -8.05
CA ALA A 11 8.72 10.80 -8.29
C ALA A 11 8.21 11.11 -9.70
N SER A 12 8.64 10.34 -10.71
CA SER A 12 8.03 10.39 -12.04
C SER A 12 6.66 9.70 -12.02
N PRO A 13 5.59 10.31 -12.56
CA PRO A 13 4.34 9.60 -12.77
C PRO A 13 4.55 8.44 -13.74
N PRO A 14 3.79 7.34 -13.62
CA PRO A 14 3.65 6.41 -14.73
C PRO A 14 3.00 7.11 -15.93
N VAL A 15 3.14 6.54 -17.12
CA VAL A 15 2.39 7.01 -18.29
C VAL A 15 0.89 6.84 -18.00
N GLN A 16 0.15 7.94 -18.05
CA GLN A 16 -1.27 8.01 -17.80
C GLN A 16 -2.02 8.40 -19.07
N TYR A 17 -3.24 7.91 -19.23
CA TYR A 17 -4.14 8.40 -20.28
C TYR A 17 -4.62 9.80 -19.93
N GLY A 18 -4.56 10.72 -20.90
CA GLY A 18 -4.98 12.09 -20.70
C GLY A 18 -5.27 12.80 -22.02
N TRP A 19 -6.04 13.89 -21.94
CA TRP A 19 -6.32 14.76 -23.08
C TRP A 19 -5.18 15.77 -23.25
N SER A 20 -4.59 15.80 -24.44
CA SER A 20 -3.61 16.81 -24.82
C SER A 20 -4.05 17.53 -26.10
N PRO A 21 -3.68 18.80 -26.30
CA PRO A 21 -3.93 19.47 -27.57
C PRO A 21 -3.38 18.65 -28.74
N ARG A 22 -4.12 18.62 -29.84
CA ARG A 22 -3.71 17.88 -31.04
C ARG A 22 -2.30 18.30 -31.48
N GLY A 23 -1.40 17.33 -31.59
CA GLY A 23 0.00 17.56 -31.96
C GLY A 23 0.96 17.89 -30.80
N LYS A 24 0.47 17.89 -29.55
CA LYS A 24 1.32 18.00 -28.35
C LYS A 24 1.23 16.73 -27.53
N SER A 25 2.37 16.11 -27.25
CA SER A 25 2.46 14.95 -26.38
C SER A 25 2.25 15.35 -24.91
N HIS A 26 1.75 14.40 -24.12
CA HIS A 26 1.66 14.55 -22.69
C HIS A 26 3.04 14.29 -22.07
N GLU A 27 3.68 15.34 -21.56
CA GLU A 27 5.10 15.29 -21.17
C GLU A 27 5.29 15.77 -19.74
N THR A 28 6.31 15.20 -19.08
CA THR A 28 6.75 15.61 -17.76
C THR A 28 8.24 15.34 -17.64
N GLU A 29 8.94 16.14 -16.83
CA GLU A 29 10.38 15.98 -16.64
C GLU A 29 10.69 14.68 -15.89
N PRO A 30 11.51 13.77 -16.42
CA PRO A 30 11.80 12.51 -15.75
C PRO A 30 12.70 12.75 -14.54
N GLN A 31 12.29 12.25 -13.38
CA GLN A 31 13.10 12.24 -12.17
C GLN A 31 13.55 10.82 -11.82
N ASN A 32 14.80 10.53 -12.14
CA ASN A 32 15.40 9.24 -11.82
C ASN A 32 15.80 9.17 -10.33
N TYR A 33 15.76 7.96 -9.75
CA TYR A 33 16.28 7.67 -8.40
C TYR A 33 15.56 8.34 -7.22
N CYS A 34 14.31 8.79 -7.39
CA CYS A 34 13.49 9.29 -6.30
C CYS A 34 12.21 8.45 -6.16
N ARG A 35 12.13 7.67 -5.07
CA ARG A 35 11.03 6.74 -4.76
C ARG A 35 10.79 6.70 -3.26
N ARG A 36 9.55 6.39 -2.87
CA ARG A 36 9.17 5.99 -1.51
C ARG A 36 8.47 4.67 -1.56
N SER A 37 8.79 3.81 -0.61
CA SER A 37 8.09 2.55 -0.42
C SER A 37 6.94 2.80 0.56
N VAL A 38 5.81 2.16 0.34
CA VAL A 38 4.62 2.31 1.19
C VAL A 38 4.20 0.92 1.64
N LEU A 39 4.04 0.76 2.95
CA LEU A 39 3.35 -0.37 3.57
C LEU A 39 1.87 -0.01 3.65
N GLY A 40 0.98 -0.89 3.23
CA GLY A 40 -0.46 -0.66 3.34
C GLY A 40 -1.21 -1.87 3.87
N ALA A 41 -2.27 -1.61 4.63
CA ALA A 41 -3.24 -2.58 5.11
C ALA A 41 -4.65 -2.07 4.80
N LEU A 42 -5.34 -2.73 3.89
CA LEU A 42 -6.71 -2.42 3.48
C LEU A 42 -7.68 -3.29 4.29
N ASN A 43 -8.54 -2.68 5.10
CA ASN A 43 -9.65 -3.38 5.74
C ASN A 43 -10.84 -3.42 4.79
N ASP A 44 -11.18 -4.63 4.33
CA ASP A 44 -12.29 -4.86 3.40
C ASP A 44 -13.68 -4.68 4.05
N THR A 45 -13.77 -4.77 5.38
CA THR A 45 -15.05 -4.65 6.09
C THR A 45 -15.58 -3.21 6.06
N ASP A 46 -14.70 -2.23 6.25
CA ASP A 46 -15.05 -0.80 6.33
C ASP A 46 -14.42 0.04 5.20
N ASN A 47 -13.70 -0.62 4.29
CA ASN A 47 -12.98 -0.01 3.18
C ASN A 47 -11.97 1.07 3.63
N SER A 48 -11.34 0.88 4.80
CA SER A 48 -10.31 1.78 5.32
C SER A 48 -8.89 1.34 4.94
N LEU A 49 -8.00 2.30 4.73
CA LEU A 49 -6.59 2.05 4.40
C LEU A 49 -5.70 2.60 5.51
N PHE A 50 -5.02 1.71 6.22
CA PHE A 50 -3.90 2.07 7.07
C PHE A 50 -2.60 1.99 6.26
N TYR A 51 -1.73 2.98 6.35
CA TYR A 51 -0.50 3.00 5.55
C TYR A 51 0.65 3.71 6.27
N GLN A 52 1.88 3.36 5.88
CA GLN A 52 3.10 4.00 6.37
C GLN A 52 4.11 4.15 5.22
N THR A 53 4.62 5.36 5.03
CA THR A 53 5.69 5.64 4.08
C THR A 53 7.06 5.32 4.68
N VAL A 54 7.89 4.61 3.93
CA VAL A 54 9.25 4.23 4.31
C VAL A 54 10.24 4.76 3.27
N SER A 55 11.26 5.45 3.77
CA SER A 55 12.42 5.84 2.97
C SER A 55 13.34 4.65 2.75
N GLY A 56 13.55 4.25 1.50
CA GLY A 56 14.46 3.17 1.13
C GLY A 56 13.79 1.79 1.01
N HIS A 57 14.58 0.75 1.28
CA HIS A 57 14.16 -0.65 1.16
C HIS A 57 13.34 -1.08 2.38
N ILE A 58 12.22 -1.76 2.14
CA ILE A 58 11.42 -2.37 3.19
C ILE A 58 12.09 -3.65 3.65
N THR A 59 12.29 -3.74 4.96
CA THR A 59 12.82 -4.92 5.63
C THR A 59 11.71 -5.68 6.34
N ARG A 60 11.95 -6.96 6.67
CA ARG A 60 11.02 -7.75 7.50
C ARG A 60 10.72 -7.07 8.84
N ALA A 61 11.69 -6.37 9.43
CA ALA A 61 11.47 -5.63 10.68
C ALA A 61 10.42 -4.53 10.49
N ASN A 62 10.51 -3.77 9.39
CA ASN A 62 9.51 -2.75 9.07
C ASN A 62 8.11 -3.35 8.87
N VAL A 63 8.01 -4.53 8.24
CA VAL A 63 6.75 -5.26 8.09
C VAL A 63 6.20 -5.65 9.46
N ILE A 64 7.00 -6.27 10.32
CA ILE A 64 6.56 -6.68 11.67
C ILE A 64 6.09 -5.48 12.49
N ASP A 65 6.85 -4.37 12.48
CA ASP A 65 6.51 -3.15 13.21
C ASP A 65 5.21 -2.52 12.70
N PHE A 66 5.00 -2.54 11.39
CA PHE A 66 3.76 -2.05 10.77
C PHE A 66 2.56 -2.93 11.12
N LEU A 67 2.70 -4.25 10.99
CA LEU A 67 1.64 -5.20 11.32
C LEU A 67 1.30 -5.19 12.82
N ALA A 68 2.26 -4.94 13.69
CA ALA A 68 2.01 -4.75 15.11
C ALA A 68 1.17 -3.49 15.40
N GLN A 69 1.33 -2.42 14.61
CA GLN A 69 0.48 -1.23 14.71
C GLN A 69 -0.94 -1.52 14.21
N VAL A 70 -1.08 -2.26 13.10
CA VAL A 70 -2.38 -2.72 12.58
C VAL A 70 -3.11 -3.57 13.62
N ALA A 71 -2.41 -4.52 14.25
CA ALA A 71 -2.97 -5.39 15.29
C ALA A 71 -3.55 -4.61 16.47
N LYS A 72 -2.89 -3.51 16.88
CA LYS A 72 -3.32 -2.64 17.99
C LYS A 72 -4.55 -1.79 17.66
N GLN A 73 -4.83 -1.54 16.39
CA GLN A 73 -6.00 -0.76 15.95
C GLN A 73 -7.26 -1.62 15.81
N GLY A 74 -7.10 -2.94 15.80
CA GLY A 74 -8.22 -3.87 15.70
C GLY A 74 -9.20 -3.76 16.87
N ASP A 75 -10.47 -4.00 16.58
CA ASP A 75 -11.60 -4.01 17.52
C ASP A 75 -11.72 -5.34 18.32
N HIS A 76 -10.63 -6.10 18.40
CA HIS A 76 -10.56 -7.45 18.98
C HIS A 76 -11.47 -8.50 18.29
N CYS A 77 -12.05 -8.20 17.12
CA CYS A 77 -12.67 -9.23 16.30
C CYS A 77 -11.60 -10.12 15.62
N LEU A 78 -11.97 -11.36 15.32
CA LEU A 78 -11.10 -12.28 14.57
C LEU A 78 -10.76 -11.68 13.20
N THR A 79 -9.50 -11.28 13.05
CA THR A 79 -9.00 -10.58 11.87
C THR A 79 -8.06 -11.48 11.10
N PHE A 80 -8.45 -11.83 9.88
CA PHE A 80 -7.57 -12.48 8.92
C PHE A 80 -6.76 -11.42 8.19
N LEU A 81 -5.45 -11.39 8.46
CA LEU A 81 -4.48 -10.56 7.78
C LEU A 81 -3.91 -11.34 6.60
N VAL A 82 -4.28 -10.93 5.39
CA VAL A 82 -3.97 -11.58 4.12
C VAL A 82 -2.67 -11.00 3.57
N LEU A 83 -1.71 -11.86 3.25
CA LEU A 83 -0.40 -11.48 2.67
C LEU A 83 -0.12 -12.31 1.43
N ASP A 84 0.65 -11.75 0.50
CA ASP A 84 1.29 -12.55 -0.55
C ASP A 84 2.48 -13.37 0.00
N ASN A 85 3.16 -14.13 -0.86
CA ASN A 85 4.32 -14.95 -0.49
C ASN A 85 5.67 -14.22 -0.67
N ALA A 86 5.71 -12.88 -0.61
CA ALA A 86 6.99 -12.17 -0.67
C ALA A 86 7.94 -12.66 0.43
N ARG A 87 9.23 -12.78 0.12
CA ARG A 87 10.25 -13.30 1.05
C ARG A 87 10.33 -12.52 2.36
N ILE A 88 9.94 -11.24 2.33
CA ILE A 88 9.89 -10.36 3.49
C ILE A 88 8.71 -10.67 4.42
N HIS A 89 7.61 -11.23 3.91
CA HIS A 89 6.44 -11.70 4.69
C HIS A 89 6.66 -13.09 5.29
N LEU A 90 7.53 -13.87 4.66
CA LEU A 90 7.94 -15.18 5.14
C LEU A 90 8.94 -15.05 6.30
N GLY A 91 8.91 -16.02 7.21
CA GLY A 91 9.84 -16.08 8.33
C GLY A 91 9.50 -15.13 9.48
N ILE A 92 8.26 -14.63 9.57
CA ILE A 92 7.73 -14.08 10.82
C ILE A 92 7.71 -15.21 11.85
N GLU A 93 8.31 -14.97 13.01
CA GLU A 93 8.49 -15.97 14.05
C GLU A 93 7.15 -16.49 14.56
N THR A 94 7.05 -17.81 14.76
CA THR A 94 5.82 -18.44 15.28
C THR A 94 5.37 -17.83 16.60
N LYS A 95 6.30 -17.40 17.47
CA LYS A 95 5.99 -16.71 18.72
C LYS A 95 5.17 -15.42 18.48
N ILE A 96 5.60 -14.58 17.53
CA ILE A 96 4.91 -13.34 17.16
C ILE A 96 3.51 -13.66 16.62
N LYS A 97 3.39 -14.69 15.77
CA LYS A 97 2.08 -15.11 15.23
C LYS A 97 1.11 -15.55 16.33
N VAL A 98 1.61 -16.31 17.31
CA VAL A 98 0.82 -16.77 18.46
C VAL A 98 0.44 -15.61 19.38
N GLU A 99 1.34 -14.67 19.61
CA GLU A 99 1.10 -13.45 20.37
C GLU A 99 0.00 -12.61 19.73
N TRP A 100 0.10 -12.30 18.42
CA TRP A 100 -0.93 -11.57 17.69
C TRP A 100 -2.29 -12.27 17.67
N LEU A 101 -2.30 -13.61 17.56
CA LEU A 101 -3.56 -14.36 17.65
C LEU A 101 -4.17 -14.26 19.06
N ARG A 102 -3.36 -14.35 20.12
CA ARG A 102 -3.86 -14.36 21.50
C ARG A 102 -4.27 -12.98 22.00
N GLU A 103 -3.50 -11.95 21.67
CA GLU A 103 -3.66 -10.61 22.23
C GLU A 103 -4.52 -9.71 21.34
N HIS A 104 -4.54 -9.96 20.03
CA HIS A 104 -5.21 -9.10 19.05
C HIS A 104 -6.23 -9.84 18.18
N ASN A 105 -6.46 -11.14 18.40
CA ASN A 105 -7.30 -11.99 17.55
C ASN A 105 -6.91 -11.89 16.05
N MET A 106 -5.62 -11.68 15.76
CA MET A 106 -5.12 -11.51 14.40
C MET A 106 -4.43 -12.78 13.91
N PHE A 107 -4.87 -13.31 12.77
CA PHE A 107 -4.35 -14.51 12.14
C PHE A 107 -3.78 -14.21 10.74
N LEU A 108 -2.56 -14.66 10.47
CA LEU A 108 -1.91 -14.49 9.16
C LEU A 108 -2.39 -15.55 8.17
N LEU A 109 -2.94 -15.10 7.05
CA LEU A 109 -3.35 -15.92 5.92
C LEU A 109 -2.46 -15.60 4.72
N TYR A 110 -1.79 -16.61 4.17
CA TYR A 110 -0.94 -16.43 2.98
C TYR A 110 -1.72 -16.86 1.74
N LEU A 111 -1.76 -16.00 0.72
CA LEU A 111 -2.35 -16.31 -0.57
C LEU A 111 -1.55 -17.42 -1.30
N PRO A 112 -2.13 -18.07 -2.32
CA PRO A 112 -1.36 -18.90 -3.25
C PRO A 112 -0.23 -18.10 -3.92
N ALA A 113 0.83 -18.79 -4.32
CA ALA A 113 1.95 -18.14 -5.01
C ALA A 113 1.48 -17.57 -6.36
N TYR A 114 1.95 -16.36 -6.68
CA TYR A 114 1.66 -15.64 -7.93
C TYR A 114 0.17 -15.31 -8.17
N SER A 115 -0.58 -15.03 -7.10
CA SER A 115 -1.99 -14.61 -7.18
C SER A 115 -2.23 -13.17 -6.69
N PRO A 116 -1.56 -12.16 -7.28
CA PRO A 116 -1.78 -10.75 -6.90
C PRO A 116 -3.22 -10.27 -7.13
N GLU A 117 -3.96 -10.89 -8.06
CA GLU A 117 -5.37 -10.62 -8.31
C GLU A 117 -6.29 -10.92 -7.12
N LEU A 118 -5.83 -11.76 -6.18
CA LEU A 118 -6.54 -12.06 -4.94
C LEU A 118 -6.23 -11.07 -3.81
N ASN A 119 -5.26 -10.17 -4.01
CA ASN A 119 -4.88 -9.17 -3.03
C ASN A 119 -5.57 -7.83 -3.34
N LEU A 120 -6.70 -7.53 -2.68
CA LEU A 120 -7.52 -6.35 -3.00
C LEU A 120 -6.77 -5.02 -2.94
N ILE A 121 -5.76 -4.91 -2.07
CA ILE A 121 -4.96 -3.69 -1.95
C ILE A 121 -4.14 -3.38 -3.21
N GLU A 122 -3.84 -4.37 -4.07
CA GLU A 122 -3.20 -4.13 -5.37
C GLU A 122 -4.06 -3.25 -6.28
N ILE A 123 -5.38 -3.35 -6.15
CA ILE A 123 -6.33 -2.48 -6.86
C ILE A 123 -6.19 -1.04 -6.33
N VAL A 124 -6.05 -0.86 -5.01
CA VAL A 124 -5.78 0.46 -4.40
C VAL A 124 -4.50 1.05 -4.96
N TRP A 125 -3.41 0.26 -5.05
CA TRP A 125 -2.15 0.73 -5.62
C TRP A 125 -2.23 1.10 -7.08
N LYS A 126 -2.96 0.32 -7.88
CA LYS A 126 -3.22 0.63 -9.28
C LYS A 126 -4.00 1.95 -9.40
N GLN A 127 -5.06 2.13 -8.62
CA GLN A 127 -5.85 3.35 -8.65
C GLN A 127 -5.05 4.58 -8.19
N ALA A 128 -4.30 4.44 -7.10
CA ALA A 128 -3.43 5.50 -6.59
C ALA A 128 -2.43 5.96 -7.64
N LYS A 129 -1.73 5.04 -8.31
CA LYS A 129 -0.65 5.37 -9.26
C LYS A 129 -1.15 5.92 -10.60
N TYR A 130 -2.23 5.35 -11.14
CA TYR A 130 -2.65 5.62 -12.51
C TYR A 130 -3.85 6.55 -12.64
N HIS A 131 -4.63 6.74 -11.58
CA HIS A 131 -5.89 7.48 -11.65
C HIS A 131 -5.97 8.64 -10.64
N TRP A 132 -5.50 8.45 -9.41
CA TRP A 132 -5.59 9.50 -8.38
C TRP A 132 -4.37 10.42 -8.38
N ARG A 133 -3.19 9.86 -8.64
CA ARG A 133 -1.94 10.63 -8.74
C ARG A 133 -2.02 11.54 -9.96
N ARG A 134 -1.79 12.83 -9.74
CA ARG A 134 -1.65 13.82 -10.82
C ARG A 134 -0.43 13.50 -11.69
N PHE A 135 -0.54 13.79 -12.99
CA PHE A 135 0.58 13.70 -13.93
C PHE A 135 1.56 14.87 -13.75
N ILE A 136 2.24 14.88 -12.61
CA ILE A 136 3.29 15.83 -12.26
C ILE A 136 4.49 15.05 -11.70
N THR A 137 5.69 15.51 -12.00
CA THR A 137 6.90 15.00 -11.36
C THR A 137 7.04 15.61 -9.98
N TRP A 138 7.19 14.74 -8.97
CA TRP A 138 7.50 15.17 -7.60
C TRP A 138 9.00 15.43 -7.46
N THR A 139 9.36 16.34 -6.56
CA THR A 139 10.77 16.64 -6.27
C THR A 139 11.23 15.88 -5.02
N LYS A 140 12.52 15.96 -4.68
CA LYS A 140 13.03 15.32 -3.46
C LYS A 140 12.41 15.93 -2.20
N GLU A 141 12.13 17.23 -2.26
CA GLU A 141 11.56 18.03 -1.17
C GLU A 141 10.09 17.66 -0.93
N THR A 142 9.33 17.42 -2.00
CA THR A 142 7.90 17.06 -1.90
C THR A 142 7.66 15.56 -1.73
N MET A 143 8.69 14.73 -1.83
CA MET A 143 8.56 13.27 -1.90
C MET A 143 8.00 12.63 -0.62
N GLU A 144 8.16 13.27 0.55
CA GLU A 144 7.55 12.78 1.79
C GLU A 144 6.06 13.16 1.85
N GLU A 145 5.71 14.38 1.45
CA GLU A 145 4.37 14.93 1.65
C GLU A 145 3.38 14.47 0.57
N GLU A 146 3.84 14.30 -0.67
CA GLU A 146 2.98 13.96 -1.82
C GLU A 146 2.36 12.56 -1.72
N PRO A 147 3.12 11.47 -1.41
CA PRO A 147 2.52 10.17 -1.13
C PRO A 147 1.51 10.21 0.02
N ASN A 148 1.82 10.94 1.10
CA ASN A 148 0.94 11.07 2.25
C ASN A 148 -0.34 11.83 1.90
N THR A 149 -0.24 12.89 1.09
CA THR A 149 -1.40 13.66 0.62
C THR A 149 -2.27 12.83 -0.33
N LEU A 150 -1.64 12.05 -1.21
CA LEU A 150 -2.34 11.16 -2.15
C LEU A 150 -3.13 10.08 -1.41
N LEU A 151 -2.46 9.35 -0.51
CA LEU A 151 -3.05 8.23 0.21
C LEU A 151 -3.99 8.67 1.34
N GLY A 152 -3.71 9.80 2.00
CA GLY A 152 -4.62 10.42 2.97
C GLY A 152 -5.93 10.93 2.36
N GLY A 153 -6.01 10.99 1.02
CA GLY A 153 -7.26 11.24 0.30
C GLY A 153 -8.18 10.01 0.20
N TYR A 154 -7.68 8.81 0.50
CA TYR A 154 -8.48 7.58 0.46
C TYR A 154 -9.60 7.58 1.52
N GLY A 155 -10.77 7.05 1.17
CA GLY A 155 -11.99 7.09 1.98
C GLY A 155 -12.78 8.40 1.88
N ASN A 156 -12.14 9.52 1.52
CA ASN A 156 -12.78 10.83 1.44
C ASN A 156 -12.86 11.38 0.00
N LYS A 157 -11.72 11.57 -0.65
CA LYS A 157 -11.61 12.05 -2.03
C LYS A 157 -11.63 10.92 -3.04
N PHE A 158 -11.12 9.77 -2.63
CA PHE A 158 -11.00 8.57 -3.45
C PHE A 158 -11.62 7.40 -2.71
N ALA A 159 -12.47 6.63 -3.37
CA ALA A 159 -13.02 5.40 -2.85
C ALA A 159 -13.08 4.37 -3.98
N ILE A 160 -12.88 3.11 -3.63
CA ILE A 160 -13.08 1.97 -4.54
C ILE A 160 -14.25 1.18 -4.00
N ASN A 161 -15.19 0.84 -4.87
CA ASN A 161 -16.21 -0.13 -4.53
C ASN A 161 -15.70 -1.52 -4.94
N PHE A 162 -15.54 -2.40 -3.95
CA PHE A 162 -15.12 -3.79 -4.14
C PHE A 162 -16.31 -4.78 -4.25
N SER A 163 -17.55 -4.27 -4.15
CA SER A 163 -18.81 -5.01 -4.27
C SER A 163 -19.31 -5.17 -5.70
#